data_AF-A0A4U8QBL0-F1
#
_entry.id   AF-A0A4U8QBL0-F1
#
_cell.length_a   1.000
_cell.length_b   1.000
_cell.length_c   1.000
_cell.angle_alpha   90.00
_cell.angle_beta   90.00
_cell.angle_gamma   90.00
#
_symmetry.space_group_name_H-M   'P 1'
#
loop_
_entity.id
_entity.type
_entity.pdbx_description
1 polymer ?
#
loop_
_entity_poly.entity_id
_entity_poly.type
_entity_poly.pdbx_seq_one_letter_code
_entity_poly.pdbx_strand_id
1 'polypeptide(L)' 'MINPWKLKKQLINSEICRNCFNNKYRTNLQKEYFLYTYYASECSVCNEFKHTVKGFTAKGKIKILGCKKVSV' A
#
# COMPACT_ATOMS: atom_id res chain seq x y z
N MET A 1 0.73 8.85 14.30
CA MET A 1 0.64 9.33 12.89
C MET A 1 1.54 8.45 12.04
N ILE A 2 1.06 7.97 10.89
CA ILE A 2 1.84 7.10 10.01
C ILE A 2 2.65 7.99 9.06
N ASN A 3 3.98 7.82 9.01
CA ASN A 3 4.83 8.58 8.09
C ASN A 3 4.80 7.96 6.67
N PRO A 4 4.27 8.66 5.65
CA PRO A 4 4.18 8.13 4.29
C PRO A 4 5.54 7.86 3.64
N TRP A 5 6.58 8.61 4.01
CA TRP A 5 7.92 8.45 3.47
C TRP A 5 8.58 7.16 3.96
N LYS A 6 8.39 6.84 5.26
CA LYS A 6 8.85 5.57 5.85
C LYS A 6 8.15 4.38 5.20
N LEU A 7 6.83 4.48 4.99
CA LEU A 7 6.05 3.47 4.27
C LEU A 7 6.45 3.34 2.81
N LYS A 8 6.70 4.46 2.11
CA LYS A 8 7.15 4.44 0.71
C LYS A 8 8.47 3.68 0.58
N LYS A 9 9.43 3.91 1.48
CA LYS A 9 10.71 3.19 1.50
C LYS A 9 10.52 1.69 1.73
N GLN A 10 9.60 1.30 2.61
CA GLN A 10 9.26 -0.11 2.84
C GLN A 10 8.56 -0.74 1.63
N LEU A 11 7.68 -0.01 0.95
CA LEU A 11 6.98 -0.45 -0.26
C LEU A 11 7.92 -0.68 -1.44
N ILE A 12 8.88 0.21 -1.66
CA ILE A 12 9.86 0.07 -2.76
C ILE A 12 10.65 -1.25 -2.61
N ASN A 13 10.90 -1.67 -1.36
CA ASN A 13 11.65 -2.88 -1.04
C ASN A 13 10.76 -4.12 -0.86
N SER A 14 9.44 -4.00 -0.99
CA SER A 14 8.50 -5.11 -0.78
C SER A 14 7.57 -5.28 -1.96
N GLU A 15 7.53 -6.46 -2.55
CA GLU A 15 6.56 -6.82 -3.58
C GLU A 15 5.20 -7.13 -2.95
N ILE A 16 4.60 -6.12 -2.32
CA ILE A 16 3.34 -6.25 -1.60
C ILE A 16 2.19 -5.68 -2.44
N CYS A 17 1.08 -6.39 -2.42
CA CYS A 17 -0.12 -5.92 -3.06
C CYS A 17 -0.95 -4.99 -2.16
N ARG A 18 -1.96 -4.34 -2.75
CA ARG A 18 -2.90 -3.47 -2.02
C ARG A 18 -3.57 -4.16 -0.83
N ASN A 19 -4.12 -5.36 -1.02
CA ASN A 19 -4.89 -6.03 0.04
C ASN A 19 -3.98 -6.40 1.21
N CYS A 20 -2.79 -6.97 0.93
CA CYS A 20 -1.80 -7.28 1.96
C CYS A 20 -1.26 -6.03 2.63
N PHE A 21 -1.07 -4.93 1.90
CA PHE A 21 -0.68 -3.65 2.47
C PHE A 21 -1.74 -3.13 3.45
N ASN A 22 -3.00 -3.09 3.01
CA ASN A 22 -4.12 -2.64 3.84
C ASN A 22 -4.28 -3.49 5.10
N ASN A 23 -4.14 -4.81 4.98
CA ASN A 23 -4.20 -5.71 6.13
C ASN A 23 -3.02 -5.46 7.10
N LYS A 24 -1.78 -5.44 6.58
CA LYS A 24 -0.56 -5.26 7.38
C LYS A 24 -0.54 -3.94 8.15
N TYR A 25 -0.95 -2.85 7.51
CA TYR A 25 -0.92 -1.52 8.13
C TYR A 25 -2.28 -1.08 8.68
N ARG A 26 -3.28 -1.97 8.66
CA ARG A 26 -4.67 -1.69 9.07
C ARG A 26 -5.19 -0.38 8.47
N THR A 27 -4.98 -0.23 7.16
CA THR A 27 -5.45 0.91 6.38
C THR A 27 -6.59 0.50 5.46
N ASN A 28 -7.44 1.44 5.10
CA ASN A 28 -8.49 1.22 4.09
C ASN A 28 -8.24 2.12 2.86
N LEU A 29 -7.11 1.90 2.20
CA LEU A 29 -6.74 2.68 1.03
C LEU A 29 -7.33 2.04 -0.25
N GLN A 30 -7.96 2.88 -1.07
CA GLN A 30 -8.49 2.52 -2.38
C GLN A 30 -7.40 2.49 -3.46
N LYS A 31 -7.70 1.88 -4.61
CA LYS A 31 -6.77 1.71 -5.73
C LYS A 31 -6.15 3.03 -6.19
N GLU A 32 -6.95 4.10 -6.31
CA GLU A 32 -6.50 5.43 -6.76
C GLU A 32 -5.44 6.09 -5.85
N TYR A 33 -5.28 5.59 -4.62
CA TYR A 33 -4.31 6.11 -3.66
C TYR A 33 -2.90 5.52 -3.85
N PHE A 34 -2.77 4.49 -4.67
CA PHE A 34 -1.51 3.79 -4.89
C PHE A 34 -0.95 4.02 -6.28
N LEU A 35 0.38 4.01 -6.37
CA LEU A 35 1.10 3.86 -7.62
C LEU A 35 1.46 2.40 -7.78
N TYR A 36 1.15 1.88 -8.95
CA TYR A 36 1.33 0.49 -9.30
C TYR A 36 2.40 0.34 -10.38
N THR A 37 3.21 -0.70 -10.27
CA THR A 37 3.94 -1.23 -11.43
C THR A 37 3.23 -2.48 -11.92
N TYR A 38 2.98 -2.54 -13.22
CA TYR A 38 2.46 -3.72 -13.89
C TYR A 38 3.58 -4.77 -13.99
N TYR A 39 3.32 -6.05 -13.70
CA TYR A 39 3.90 -7.27 -14.30
C TYR A 39 3.57 -8.56 -13.49
N ALA A 40 3.11 -9.57 -14.24
CA ALA A 40 3.18 -11.04 -14.19
C ALA A 40 3.38 -11.90 -12.91
N SER A 41 3.27 -11.38 -11.68
CA SER A 41 3.51 -12.22 -10.49
C SER A 41 2.33 -12.23 -9.52
N GLU A 42 1.88 -13.42 -9.13
CA GLU A 42 0.89 -13.60 -8.09
C GLU A 42 1.46 -13.16 -6.75
N CYS A 43 0.66 -12.47 -5.94
CA CYS A 43 1.11 -12.10 -4.61
C CYS A 43 1.26 -13.35 -3.73
N SER A 44 2.49 -13.64 -3.29
CA SER A 44 2.84 -14.82 -2.48
C SER A 44 2.05 -15.02 -1.19
N VAL A 45 1.34 -13.98 -0.71
CA VAL A 45 0.57 -14.02 0.53
C VAL A 45 -0.91 -14.35 0.28
N CYS A 46 -1.44 -14.05 -0.89
CA CYS A 46 -2.88 -14.14 -1.14
C CYS A 46 -3.25 -14.65 -2.54
N ASN A 47 -2.26 -15.11 -3.31
CA ASN A 47 -2.38 -15.73 -4.65
C ASN A 47 -3.28 -14.96 -5.64
N GLU A 48 -3.41 -13.65 -5.46
CA GLU A 48 -4.17 -12.80 -6.38
C GLU A 48 -3.20 -12.17 -7.37
N PHE A 49 -3.59 -12.13 -8.65
CA PHE A 49 -2.90 -11.40 -9.72
C PHE A 49 -2.84 -9.92 -9.36
N LYS A 50 -1.63 -9.39 -9.13
CA LYS A 50 -1.52 -8.09 -8.45
C LYS A 50 -0.54 -7.13 -9.08
N HIS A 51 -1.10 -5.96 -9.35
CA HIS A 51 -0.35 -4.73 -9.39
C HIS A 51 0.42 -4.54 -8.07
N THR A 52 1.74 -4.56 -8.13
CA THR A 52 2.61 -4.30 -6.97
C THR A 52 2.55 -2.83 -6.61
N VAL A 53 2.33 -2.52 -5.33
CA VAL A 53 2.32 -1.15 -4.84
C VAL A 53 3.76 -0.66 -4.76
N LYS A 54 4.15 0.30 -5.61
CA LYS A 54 5.49 0.94 -5.55
C LYS A 54 5.48 2.27 -4.80
N GLY A 55 4.31 2.80 -4.51
CA GLY A 55 4.19 4.04 -3.77
C GLY A 55 2.77 4.54 -3.70
N PHE A 56 2.66 5.84 -3.45
CA PHE A 56 1.39 6.51 -3.24
C PHE A 56 1.26 7.70 -4.16
N THR A 57 0.03 7.94 -4.63
CA THR A 57 -0.33 9.20 -5.29
C THR A 57 -0.34 10.35 -4.27
N ALA A 58 -0.42 11.60 -4.74
CA ALA A 58 -0.56 12.75 -3.85
C ALA A 58 -1.78 12.60 -2.92
N LYS A 59 -2.93 12.16 -3.46
CA LYS A 59 -4.13 11.83 -2.70
C LYS A 59 -3.88 10.74 -1.66
N GLY A 60 -3.18 9.67 -2.03
CA GLY A 60 -2.84 8.59 -1.11
C GLY A 60 -1.94 9.02 0.05
N LYS A 61 -0.96 9.90 -0.22
CA LYS A 61 -0.10 10.47 0.84
C LYS A 61 -0.93 11.28 1.84
N ILE A 62 -1.83 12.14 1.37
CA ILE A 62 -2.72 12.93 2.23
C ILE A 62 -3.61 12.00 3.07
N LYS A 63 -4.17 10.96 2.45
CA LYS A 63 -5.00 9.98 3.16
C LYS A 63 -4.21 9.25 4.25
N ILE A 64 -2.97 8.86 3.99
CA ILE A 64 -2.10 8.19 4.98
C ILE A 64 -1.70 9.13 6.12
N LEU A 65 -1.39 10.39 5.81
CA LEU A 65 -1.09 11.41 6.81
C LEU A 65 -2.31 11.65 7.72
N GLY A 66 -3.50 11.71 7.12
CA GLY A 66 -4.77 11.88 7.82
C GLY A 66 -5.32 10.60 8.47
N CYS A 67 -4.83 9.42 8.09
CA CYS A 67 -5.19 8.16 8.73
C CYS A 67 -4.57 8.11 10.12
N LYS A 68 -5.39 8.39 11.14
CA LYS A 68 -5.15 7.85 12.49
C LYS A 68 -5.13 6.33 12.35
N LYS A 69 -4.16 5.66 13.00
CA LYS A 69 -4.17 4.20 13.14
C LYS A 69 -5.58 3.81 13.59
N VAL A 70 -6.27 2.97 12.84
CA VAL A 70 -7.51 2.38 13.34
C VAL A 70 -7.06 1.42 14.43
N SER A 71 -7.17 1.86 15.69
CA SER A 71 -7.06 0.98 16.85
C SER A 71 -8.32 0.14 16.85
N VAL A 72 -8.21 -1.07 16.29
CA VAL A 72 -9.10 -2.20 16.62
C VAL A 72 -8.34 -3.11 17.56
#